data_AF-A0A255H316-F1
#
_entry.id   AF-A0A255H316-F1
#
_cell.length_a   1.000
_cell.length_b   1.000
_cell.length_c   1.000
_cell.angle_alpha   90.00
_cell.angle_beta   90.00
_cell.angle_gamma   90.00
#
_symmetry.space_group_name_H-M   'P 1'
#
loop_
_entity.id
_entity.type
_entity.pdbx_description
1 polymer ?
#
loop_
_entity_poly.entity_id
_entity_poly.type
_entity_poly.pdbx_seq_one_letter_code
_entity_poly.pdbx_strand_id
1 'polypeptide(L)' 'MAEAWAEVIADAPVDPLAAIQAMARLRAAAEACELDLVRAARDQGVSWSKIGAVYGLTKQGAQQRFRSRAASSDDGSE' A
#
# COMPACT_ATOMS: atom_id res chain seq x y z
N MET A 1 -5.08 -18.11 17.94
CA MET A 1 -5.08 -17.57 16.56
C MET A 1 -3.69 -17.43 15.95
N ALA A 2 -2.63 -17.08 16.71
CA ALA A 2 -1.27 -16.99 16.15
C ALA A 2 -0.67 -18.36 15.73
N GLU A 3 -1.03 -19.45 16.42
CA GLU A 3 -0.49 -20.79 16.14
C GLU A 3 -0.94 -21.36 14.78
N ALA A 4 -2.17 -21.07 14.35
CA ALA A 4 -2.73 -21.65 13.12
C ALA A 4 -2.05 -21.15 11.83
N TRP A 5 -1.43 -19.96 11.84
CA TRP A 5 -0.72 -19.43 10.68
C TRP A 5 0.74 -19.91 10.64
N ALA A 6 1.33 -20.24 11.79
CA ALA A 6 2.71 -20.73 11.88
C ALA A 6 2.84 -22.13 11.26
N GLU A 7 1.86 -23.01 11.51
CA GLU A 7 1.84 -24.36 10.95
C GLU A 7 1.67 -24.34 9.41
N VAL A 8 0.85 -23.41 8.89
CA VAL A 8 0.68 -23.19 7.45
C VAL A 8 1.95 -22.67 6.76
N ILE A 9 2.76 -21.86 7.45
CA ILE A 9 4.05 -21.38 6.92
C ILE A 9 5.12 -22.47 7.00
N ALA A 10 5.10 -23.30 8.05
CA ALA A 10 6.08 -24.36 8.27
C ALA A 10 5.91 -25.54 7.31
N ASP A 11 4.67 -25.89 6.95
CA ASP A 11 4.36 -26.96 5.98
C ASP A 11 4.22 -26.43 4.54
N ALA A 12 4.43 -25.12 4.32
CA ALA A 12 4.39 -24.57 2.98
C ALA A 12 5.52 -25.19 2.14
N PRO A 13 5.23 -25.76 0.96
CA PRO A 13 6.25 -26.34 0.07
C PRO A 13 7.15 -25.28 -0.58
N VAL A 14 7.08 -24.02 -0.12
CA VAL A 14 7.70 -22.84 -0.70
C VAL A 14 8.71 -22.30 0.31
N ASP A 15 9.93 -22.00 -0.15
CA ASP A 15 10.96 -21.35 0.65
C ASP A 15 10.39 -20.12 1.39
N PRO A 16 10.45 -20.07 2.74
CA PRO A 16 9.93 -18.94 3.52
C PRO A 16 10.52 -17.59 3.10
N LEU A 17 11.79 -17.54 2.67
CA LEU A 17 12.39 -16.31 2.20
C LEU A 17 11.77 -15.86 0.87
N ALA A 18 11.56 -16.79 -0.06
CA ALA A 18 10.85 -16.53 -1.32
C ALA A 18 9.41 -16.04 -1.06
N ALA A 19 8.71 -16.62 -0.08
CA ALA A 19 7.37 -16.17 0.32
C ALA A 19 7.38 -14.74 0.89
N ILE A 20 8.33 -14.40 1.77
CA ILE A 20 8.50 -13.04 2.30
C ILE A 20 8.79 -12.05 1.16
N GLN A 21 9.65 -12.41 0.20
CA GLN A 21 9.94 -11.57 -0.95
C GLN A 21 8.70 -11.35 -1.83
N ALA A 22 7.91 -12.39 -2.08
CA ALA A 22 6.65 -12.28 -2.81
C ALA A 22 5.67 -11.35 -2.08
N MET A 23 5.55 -11.48 -0.75
CA MET A 23 4.72 -10.60 0.06
C MET A 23 5.21 -9.15 0.06
N ALA A 24 6.52 -8.92 0.05
CA ALA A 24 7.09 -7.58 -0.08
C ALA A 24 6.72 -6.94 -1.43
N ARG A 25 6.87 -7.69 -2.53
CA ARG A 25 6.46 -7.24 -3.88
C ARG A 25 4.95 -6.97 -3.96
N LEU A 26 4.14 -7.83 -3.36
CA LEU A 26 2.68 -7.64 -3.32
C LEU A 26 2.30 -6.36 -2.58
N ARG A 27 2.93 -6.09 -1.43
CA ARG A 27 2.71 -4.83 -0.70
C ARG A 27 3.10 -3.62 -1.54
N ALA A 28 4.27 -3.64 -2.17
CA ALA A 28 4.71 -2.55 -3.04
C ALA A 28 3.73 -2.31 -4.20
N ALA A 29 3.26 -3.39 -4.86
CA ALA A 29 2.28 -3.30 -5.93
C ALA A 29 0.93 -2.75 -5.45
N ALA A 30 0.46 -3.18 -4.26
CA ALA A 30 -0.76 -2.66 -3.66
C ALA A 30 -0.64 -1.17 -3.31
N GLU A 31 0.51 -0.73 -2.80
CA GLU A 31 0.78 0.67 -2.50
C GLU A 31 0.83 1.56 -3.76
N ALA A 32 1.43 1.05 -4.85
CA ALA A 32 1.41 1.74 -6.14
C ALA A 32 -0.02 1.87 -6.70
N CYS A 33 -0.78 0.78 -6.69
CA CYS A 33 -2.18 0.76 -7.10
C CYS A 33 -3.03 1.74 -6.26
N GLU A 34 -2.81 1.78 -4.94
CA GLU A 34 -3.47 2.73 -4.04
C GLU A 34 -3.20 4.18 -4.48
N LEU A 35 -1.94 4.52 -4.79
CA LEU A 35 -1.58 5.87 -5.23
C LEU A 35 -2.25 6.24 -6.55
N ASP A 36 -2.29 5.31 -7.51
CA ASP A 36 -2.93 5.54 -8.82
C ASP A 36 -4.44 5.70 -8.69
N LEU A 37 -5.10 4.93 -7.83
CA LEU A 37 -6.51 5.11 -7.52
C LEU A 37 -6.80 6.47 -6.86
N VAL A 38 -5.92 6.92 -5.95
CA VAL A 38 -6.03 8.26 -5.36
C VAL A 38 -5.88 9.34 -6.42
N ARG A 39 -4.91 9.21 -7.34
CA ARG A 39 -4.74 10.14 -8.47
C ARG A 39 -5.99 10.16 -9.37
N ALA A 40 -6.48 9.01 -9.79
CA ALA A 40 -7.69 8.90 -10.60
C ALA A 40 -8.92 9.51 -9.90
N ALA A 41 -9.07 9.30 -8.60
CA ALA A 41 -10.14 9.94 -7.82
C ALA A 41 -9.98 11.47 -7.79
N ARG A 42 -8.75 11.98 -7.65
CA ARG A 42 -8.47 13.41 -7.70
C ARG A 42 -8.78 14.02 -9.06
N ASP A 43 -8.47 13.32 -10.14
CA ASP A 43 -8.76 13.74 -11.52
C ASP A 43 -10.27 13.78 -11.80
N GLN A 44 -11.04 12.87 -11.17
CA GLN A 44 -12.50 12.90 -11.16
C GLN A 44 -13.11 13.96 -10.22
N GLY A 45 -12.29 14.81 -9.61
CA GLY A 45 -12.74 15.90 -8.73
C GLY A 45 -13.07 15.49 -7.30
N VAL A 46 -12.82 14.24 -6.89
CA VAL A 46 -13.07 13.78 -5.51
C VAL A 46 -12.20 14.57 -4.54
N SER A 47 -12.81 15.20 -3.53
CA SER A 47 -12.08 16.05 -2.59
C SER A 47 -11.17 15.24 -1.66
N TRP A 48 -10.07 15.87 -1.23
CA TRP A 48 -9.15 15.30 -0.22
C TRP A 48 -9.85 14.91 1.09
N SER A 49 -10.91 15.62 1.48
CA SER A 49 -11.69 15.27 2.66
C SER A 49 -12.44 13.94 2.47
N LYS A 50 -13.01 13.70 1.28
CA LYS A 50 -13.74 12.46 0.97
C LYS A 50 -12.78 11.27 0.84
N ILE A 51 -11.60 11.49 0.25
CA ILE A 51 -10.53 10.48 0.22
C ILE A 51 -10.05 10.18 1.64
N GLY A 52 -9.75 11.21 2.44
CA GLY A 52 -9.31 11.04 3.83
C GLY A 52 -10.30 10.28 4.71
N ALA A 53 -11.61 10.48 4.51
CA ALA A 53 -12.65 9.78 5.26
C ALA A 53 -12.59 8.25 5.10
N VAL A 54 -12.17 7.73 3.93
CA VAL A 54 -11.97 6.28 3.71
C VAL A 54 -10.92 5.70 4.66
N TYR A 55 -9.93 6.53 5.02
CA TYR A 55 -8.80 6.14 5.87
C TYR A 55 -8.94 6.64 7.32
N GLY A 56 -10.07 7.25 7.68
CA GLY A 56 -10.24 7.91 8.99
C GLY A 56 -9.30 9.11 9.19
N LEU A 57 -8.81 9.72 8.11
CA LEU A 57 -7.89 10.86 8.12
C LEU A 57 -8.62 12.18 7.91
N THR A 58 -8.04 13.24 8.47
CA THR A 58 -8.42 14.61 8.08
C THR A 58 -7.98 14.91 6.65
N LYS A 59 -8.53 15.97 6.05
CA LYS A 59 -8.11 16.48 4.73
C LYS A 59 -6.59 16.66 4.65
N GLN A 60 -5.99 17.28 5.67
CA GLN A 60 -4.55 17.57 5.71
C GLN A 60 -3.73 16.28 5.89
N GLY A 61 -4.20 15.35 6.72
CA GLY A 61 -3.57 14.03 6.87
C GLY A 61 -3.55 13.23 5.58
N ALA A 62 -4.66 13.24 4.82
CA ALA A 62 -4.72 12.60 3.51
C ALA A 62 -3.76 13.25 2.49
N GLN A 63 -3.73 14.59 2.43
CA GLN A 63 -2.81 15.31 1.55
C GLN A 63 -1.36 15.00 1.87
N GLN A 64 -0.98 15.00 3.15
CA GLN A 64 0.38 14.70 3.58
C GLN A 64 0.78 13.27 3.17
N ARG A 65 -0.05 12.28 3.48
CA ARG A 65 0.22 10.86 3.19
C ARG A 65 0.45 10.59 1.70
N PHE A 66 -0.43 11.10 0.84
CA PHE A 66 -0.40 10.75 -0.58
C PHE A 66 0.53 11.65 -1.40
N ARG A 67 0.82 12.87 -0.94
CA ARG A 67 1.85 13.71 -1.57
C ARG A 67 3.26 13.25 -1.22
N SER A 68 3.52 12.83 0.02
CA SER A 68 4.84 12.31 0.40
C SER A 68 5.17 11.00 -0.33
N ARG A 69 4.18 10.10 -0.46
CA ARG A 69 4.34 8.85 -1.21
C ARG A 69 4.57 9.05 -2.71
N ALA A 70 3.95 10.07 -3.31
CA ALA A 70 4.21 10.41 -4.71
C ALA A 70 5.64 10.93 -4.93
N ALA A 71 6.20 11.66 -3.96
CA ALA A 71 7.58 12.15 -4.05
C ALA A 71 8.62 11.02 -3.86
N SER A 72 8.34 10.03 -3.01
CA SER A 72 9.27 8.92 -2.76
C SER A 72 9.30 7.86 -3.88
N SER A 73 8.30 7.82 -4.76
CA SER A 73 8.29 6.88 -5.90
C SER A 73 9.14 7.32 -7.09
N ASP A 74 9.62 8.57 -7.10
CA ASP A 74 10.41 9.16 -8.20
C ASP A 74 11.93 9.00 -8.01
N ASP A 75 12.35 8.46 -6.85
CA ASP A 75 13.76 8.35 -6.40
C ASP A 75 14.41 6.98 -6.73
N GLY A 76 13.88 6.27 -7.73
CA GLY A 76 14.21 4.87 -8.04
C GLY A 76 14.74 4.60 -9.44
N SER A 77 15.27 5.61 -10.15
CA SER A 77 15.94 5.42 -11.44
C SER A 77 17.42 5.77 -11.31
N GLU A 78 18.27 4.79 -11.00
CA GLU A 78 19.73 4.85 -11.16
C GLU A 78 20.29 3.48 -11.54
#